data_AF-A0A7Y0X7A8-F1
#
_entry.id   AF-A0A7Y0X7A8-F1
#
_cell.length_a   1.000
_cell.length_b   1.000
_cell.length_c   1.000
_cell.angle_alpha   90.00
_cell.angle_beta   90.00
_cell.angle_gamma   90.00
#
_symmetry.space_group_name_H-M   'P 1'
#
loop_
_entity.id
_entity.type
_entity.pdbx_description
1 polymer ?
#
loop_
_entity_poly.entity_id
_entity_poly.type
_entity_poly.pdbx_seq_one_letter_code
_entity_poly.pdbx_strand_id
1 'polypeptide(L)'
;FNAESAQRLIERKPLNGYRSIQEVKQILRSRSDIELLASANAFQALSGNRYNARWAAMDSLSDLPLFHKVEEPNVSYQTQPSEYENLIEDYASTGLSLSRHPIKLLEETGKLPHFTRMMQLAEKPHKSLVTV
;
A
#
# COMPACT_ATOMS: atom_id res chain seq x y z
N PHE A 1 -8.16 2.39 12.39
CA PHE A 1 -9.22 2.20 11.40
C PHE A 1 -10.28 1.32 12.01
N ASN A 2 -11.44 1.88 12.32
CA ASN A 2 -12.52 1.18 13.00
C ASN A 2 -13.60 0.68 12.01
N ALA A 3 -14.44 -0.25 12.46
CA ALA A 3 -15.48 -0.84 11.63
C ALA A 3 -16.53 0.19 11.16
N GLU A 4 -16.82 1.20 11.98
CA GLU A 4 -17.78 2.26 11.63
C GLU A 4 -17.29 3.11 10.45
N SER A 5 -16.01 3.49 10.44
CA SER A 5 -15.38 4.21 9.32
C SER A 5 -15.40 3.38 8.04
N ALA A 6 -15.11 2.09 8.14
CA ALA A 6 -15.21 1.16 7.02
C ALA A 6 -16.63 1.11 6.45
N GLN A 7 -17.64 0.99 7.32
CA GLN A 7 -19.04 0.93 6.94
C GLN A 7 -19.50 2.23 6.25
N ARG A 8 -19.12 3.40 6.79
CA ARG A 8 -19.43 4.70 6.18
C ARG A 8 -18.87 4.83 4.75
N LEU A 9 -17.65 4.32 4.51
CA LEU A 9 -17.07 4.30 3.16
C LEU A 9 -17.79 3.38 2.20
N ILE A 10 -18.34 2.26 2.69
CA ILE A 10 -19.09 1.33 1.85
C ILE A 10 -20.45 1.94 1.50
N GLU A 11 -21.17 2.49 2.48
CA GLU A 11 -22.50 3.08 2.30
C GLU A 11 -22.50 4.30 1.38
N ARG A 12 -21.43 5.10 1.40
CA ARG A 12 -21.29 6.31 0.58
C ARG A 12 -20.47 6.11 -0.68
N LYS A 13 -20.12 4.87 -1.03
CA LYS A 13 -19.32 4.57 -2.21
C LYS A 13 -20.08 4.97 -3.49
N PRO A 14 -19.53 5.87 -4.34
CA PRO A 14 -20.13 6.20 -5.63
C PRO A 14 -20.15 4.97 -6.56
N LEU A 15 -21.08 4.94 -7.53
CA LEU A 15 -21.19 3.85 -8.51
C LEU A 15 -19.87 3.58 -9.26
N ASN A 16 -19.11 4.62 -9.58
CA ASN A 16 -17.83 4.54 -10.27
C ASN A 16 -16.61 4.44 -9.33
N GLY A 17 -16.85 4.27 -8.02
CA GLY A 17 -15.80 4.36 -7.00
C GLY A 17 -15.35 5.80 -6.72
N TYR A 18 -14.41 5.92 -5.78
CA TYR A 18 -13.80 7.19 -5.42
C TYR A 18 -12.82 7.66 -6.49
N ARG A 19 -12.79 8.97 -6.76
CA ARG A 19 -11.90 9.57 -7.76
C ARG A 19 -10.70 10.30 -7.14
N SER A 20 -10.78 10.65 -5.87
CA SER A 20 -9.70 11.34 -5.15
C SER A 20 -9.68 10.95 -3.67
N ILE A 21 -8.52 11.13 -3.04
CA ILE A 21 -8.37 10.95 -1.58
C ILE A 21 -9.24 11.96 -0.83
N GLN A 22 -9.46 13.14 -1.41
CA GLN A 22 -10.31 14.18 -0.84
C GLN A 22 -11.76 13.72 -0.66
N GLU A 23 -12.35 13.00 -1.61
CA GLU A 23 -13.70 12.42 -1.43
C GLU A 23 -13.78 11.51 -0.19
N VAL A 24 -12.75 10.71 0.05
CA VAL A 24 -12.65 9.82 1.21
C VAL A 24 -12.50 10.64 2.50
N LYS A 25 -11.67 11.68 2.51
CA LYS A 25 -11.51 12.60 3.65
C LYS A 25 -12.84 13.24 4.06
N GLN A 26 -13.64 13.66 3.09
CA GLN A 26 -14.95 14.29 3.34
C GLN A 26 -15.96 13.37 4.00
N ILE A 27 -15.89 12.06 3.71
CA ILE A 27 -16.76 11.03 4.28
C ILE A 27 -16.32 10.65 5.69
N LEU A 28 -15.03 10.39 5.88
CA LEU A 28 -14.51 9.92 7.16
C LEU A 28 -14.39 11.01 8.22
N ARG A 29 -13.99 12.23 7.81
CA ARG A 29 -13.72 13.37 8.71
C ARG A 29 -12.80 13.02 9.89
N SER A 30 -11.92 12.05 9.69
CA SER A 30 -10.97 11.52 10.68
C SER A 30 -9.60 11.47 10.04
N ARG A 31 -8.70 12.35 10.50
CA ARG A 31 -7.32 12.39 10.00
C ARG A 31 -6.58 11.08 10.28
N SER A 32 -6.77 10.51 11.47
CA SER A 32 -6.14 9.25 11.87
C SER A 32 -6.54 8.10 10.96
N ASP A 33 -7.82 8.00 10.58
CA ASP A 33 -8.28 6.93 9.69
C ASP A 33 -7.74 7.09 8.27
N ILE A 34 -7.64 8.33 7.78
CA ILE A 34 -7.05 8.63 6.47
C ILE A 34 -5.55 8.28 6.44
N GLU A 35 -4.81 8.62 7.49
CA GLU A 35 -3.39 8.27 7.63
C GLU A 35 -3.18 6.76 7.69
N LEU A 36 -4.06 6.02 8.38
CA LEU A 36 -4.01 4.56 8.44
C LEU A 36 -4.33 3.92 7.08
N LEU A 37 -5.33 4.43 6.34
CA LEU A 37 -5.64 3.97 4.99
C LEU A 37 -4.49 4.24 4.01
N ALA A 38 -3.86 5.41 4.08
CA ALA A 38 -2.69 5.74 3.28
C ALA A 38 -1.51 4.80 3.61
N SER A 39 -1.29 4.50 4.89
CA SER A 39 -0.23 3.60 5.35
C SER A 39 -0.45 2.15 4.91
N ALA A 40 -1.71 1.70 4.92
CA ALA A 40 -2.12 0.38 4.43
C ALA A 40 -2.21 0.27 2.90
N ASN A 41 -1.65 1.25 2.17
CA ASN A 41 -1.63 1.31 0.70
C ASN A 41 -3.02 1.31 0.03
N ALA A 42 -4.08 1.71 0.74
CA ALA A 42 -5.46 1.67 0.23
C ALA A 42 -5.73 2.67 -0.90
N PHE A 43 -4.90 3.72 -1.03
CA PHE A 43 -5.04 4.77 -2.03
C PHE A 43 -4.16 4.61 -3.27
N GLN A 44 -3.51 3.45 -3.45
CA GLN A 44 -2.61 3.21 -4.59
C GLN A 44 -3.25 3.57 -5.94
N ALA A 45 -4.52 3.20 -6.16
CA ALA A 45 -5.25 3.49 -7.39
C ALA A 45 -5.57 4.98 -7.59
N LEU A 46 -5.52 5.80 -6.54
CA LEU A 46 -5.85 7.23 -6.57
C LEU A 46 -4.60 8.12 -6.66
N SER A 47 -3.49 7.72 -6.03
CA SER A 47 -2.27 8.53 -5.94
C SER A 47 -1.09 7.98 -6.73
N GLY A 48 -1.20 6.76 -7.28
CA GLY A 48 -0.16 6.05 -8.00
C GLY A 48 0.92 5.42 -7.11
N ASN A 49 1.38 6.15 -6.09
CA ASN A 49 2.35 5.64 -5.11
C ASN A 49 2.00 6.07 -3.67
N ARG A 50 2.59 5.38 -2.68
CA ARG A 50 2.31 5.61 -1.26
C ARG A 50 2.83 6.94 -0.72
N TYR A 51 3.92 7.48 -1.29
CA TYR A 51 4.44 8.78 -0.87
C TYR A 51 3.46 9.88 -1.24
N ASN A 52 2.97 9.89 -2.47
CA ASN A 52 1.90 10.78 -2.92
C ASN A 52 0.64 10.62 -2.05
N ALA A 53 0.25 9.38 -1.71
CA ALA A 53 -0.89 9.12 -0.82
C ALA A 53 -0.70 9.77 0.57
N ARG A 54 0.48 9.60 1.18
CA ARG A 54 0.80 10.18 2.49
C ARG A 54 0.83 11.70 2.44
N TRP A 55 1.41 12.30 1.40
CA TRP A 55 1.38 13.75 1.23
C TRP A 55 -0.05 14.29 1.11
N ALA A 56 -0.88 13.67 0.27
CA ALA A 56 -2.28 14.04 0.13
C ALA A 56 -3.10 13.81 1.42
N ALA A 57 -2.75 12.80 2.22
CA ALA A 57 -3.37 12.56 3.52
C ALA A 57 -3.00 13.62 4.57
N MET A 58 -1.76 14.15 4.51
CA MET A 58 -1.26 15.18 5.42
C MET A 58 -1.72 16.59 5.04
N ASP A 59 -2.04 16.82 3.77
CA ASP A 59 -2.65 18.08 3.36
C ASP A 59 -3.96 18.32 4.11
N SER A 60 -4.19 19.56 4.53
CA SER A 60 -5.36 19.99 5.30
C SER A 60 -6.10 21.15 4.63
N LEU A 61 -5.63 21.64 3.48
CA LEU A 61 -6.30 22.68 2.71
C LEU A 61 -7.73 22.24 2.36
N SER A 62 -7.89 20.99 1.92
CA SER A 62 -9.19 20.40 1.61
C SER A 62 -10.18 20.32 2.79
N ASP A 63 -9.70 20.45 4.03
CA ASP A 63 -10.53 20.37 5.23
C ASP A 63 -11.23 21.69 5.52
N LEU A 64 -10.75 22.79 4.91
CA LEU A 64 -11.34 24.11 5.02
C LEU A 64 -12.59 24.23 4.12
N PRO A 65 -13.72 24.76 4.62
CA PRO A 65 -14.97 24.83 3.87
C PRO A 65 -14.87 25.52 2.51
N LEU A 66 -14.02 26.55 2.40
CA LEU A 66 -13.83 27.30 1.16
C LEU A 66 -13.13 26.50 0.06
N PHE A 67 -12.22 25.59 0.43
CA PHE A 67 -11.37 24.85 -0.49
C PHE A 67 -11.88 23.43 -0.76
N HIS A 68 -13.04 23.06 -0.20
CA HIS A 68 -13.64 21.74 -0.31
C HIS A 68 -13.91 21.26 -1.75
N LYS A 69 -14.08 22.21 -2.69
CA LYS A 69 -14.34 21.94 -4.12
C LYS A 69 -13.18 22.31 -5.04
N VAL A 70 -12.07 22.76 -4.48
CA VAL A 70 -10.88 23.10 -5.27
C VAL A 70 -10.13 21.81 -5.55
N GLU A 71 -9.99 21.48 -6.82
CA GLU A 71 -9.10 20.41 -7.25
C GLU A 71 -7.68 20.96 -7.30
N GLU A 72 -6.83 20.45 -6.40
CA GLU A 72 -5.42 20.79 -6.44
C GLU A 72 -4.70 20.01 -7.56
N PRO A 73 -3.73 20.64 -8.24
CA PRO A 73 -2.93 19.94 -9.23
C PRO A 73 -2.21 18.77 -8.56
N ASN A 74 -2.26 17.61 -9.21
CA ASN A 74 -1.64 16.40 -8.69
C ASN A 74 -0.11 16.58 -8.71
N VAL A 75 0.47 16.93 -7.56
CA VAL A 75 1.92 17.11 -7.43
C VAL A 75 2.54 15.73 -7.37
N SER A 76 2.97 15.22 -8.53
CA SER A 76 3.72 13.97 -8.57
C SER A 76 5.12 14.23 -8.02
N TYR A 77 5.38 13.76 -6.80
CA TYR A 77 6.74 13.72 -6.29
C TYR A 77 7.56 12.77 -7.17
N GLN A 78 8.79 13.20 -7.51
CA GLN A 78 9.67 12.44 -8.38
C GLN A 78 10.20 11.15 -7.72
N THR A 79 10.28 11.15 -6.39
CA THR A 79 10.71 9.99 -5.62
C THR A 79 9.58 8.99 -5.52
N GLN A 80 9.84 7.76 -5.97
CA GLN A 80 8.94 6.64 -5.80
C GLN A 80 9.59 5.61 -4.86
N PRO A 81 8.80 4.96 -4.00
CA PRO A 81 9.31 3.87 -3.17
C PRO A 81 9.76 2.71 -4.05
N SER A 82 10.87 2.09 -3.68
CA SER A 82 11.26 0.79 -4.24
C SER A 82 10.29 -0.32 -3.80
N GLU A 83 10.30 -1.44 -4.53
CA GLU A 83 9.53 -2.63 -4.16
C GLU A 83 9.88 -3.15 -2.76
N TYR A 84 11.15 -3.03 -2.36
CA TYR A 84 11.60 -3.40 -1.03
C TYR A 84 10.98 -2.50 0.06
N GLU A 85 11.00 -1.19 -0.15
CA GLU A 85 10.39 -0.23 0.79
C GLU A 85 8.87 -0.42 0.87
N ASN A 86 8.21 -0.66 -0.27
CA ASN A 86 6.79 -1.01 -0.31
C ASN A 86 6.50 -2.25 0.54
N LEU A 87 7.31 -3.30 0.38
CA LEU A 87 7.16 -4.56 1.12
C LEU A 87 7.31 -4.33 2.63
N ILE A 88 8.36 -3.64 3.06
CA ILE A 88 8.61 -3.36 4.49
C ILE A 88 7.45 -2.59 5.11
N GLU A 89 6.95 -1.56 4.43
CA GLU A 89 5.84 -0.75 4.91
C GLU A 89 4.50 -1.52 4.92
N ASP A 90 4.24 -2.39 3.95
CA ASP A 90 3.05 -3.26 3.95
C ASP A 90 3.05 -4.21 5.16
N TYR A 91 4.19 -4.82 5.47
CA TYR A 91 4.34 -5.64 6.67
C TYR A 91 4.17 -4.82 7.96
N ALA A 92 4.74 -3.61 8.03
CA ALA A 92 4.60 -2.74 9.19
C ALA A 92 3.15 -2.28 9.41
N SER A 93 2.39 -2.08 8.34
CA SER A 93 1.03 -1.52 8.38
C SER A 93 -0.07 -2.57 8.50
N THR A 94 0.05 -3.69 7.77
CA THR A 94 -1.00 -4.72 7.66
C THR A 94 -0.55 -6.13 8.08
N GLY A 95 0.75 -6.32 8.38
CA GLY A 95 1.31 -7.62 8.75
C GLY A 95 1.56 -8.57 7.57
N LEU A 96 1.22 -8.17 6.34
CA LEU A 96 1.45 -8.93 5.12
C LEU A 96 1.70 -7.98 3.95
N SER A 97 2.23 -8.49 2.83
CA SER A 97 2.23 -7.76 1.56
C SER A 97 1.55 -8.59 0.48
N LEU A 98 0.76 -7.93 -0.37
CA LEU A 98 0.13 -8.51 -1.56
C LEU A 98 0.98 -8.32 -2.82
N SER A 99 2.14 -7.69 -2.69
CA SER A 99 3.09 -7.47 -3.77
C SER A 99 3.98 -8.71 -3.98
N ARG A 100 5.25 -8.52 -4.35
CA ARG A 100 6.17 -9.63 -4.54
C ARG A 100 6.49 -10.32 -3.22
N HIS A 101 6.66 -11.64 -3.28
CA HIS A 101 7.10 -12.43 -2.13
C HIS A 101 8.53 -12.05 -1.72
N PRO A 102 8.86 -11.91 -0.41
CA PRO A 102 10.18 -11.48 0.06
C PRO A 102 11.34 -12.31 -0.50
N ILE A 103 11.20 -13.65 -0.52
CA ILE A 103 12.22 -14.57 -1.06
C ILE A 103 12.50 -14.31 -2.55
N LYS A 104 11.46 -14.00 -3.33
CA LYS A 104 11.62 -13.69 -4.75
C LYS A 104 12.40 -12.39 -4.95
N LEU A 105 12.15 -11.40 -4.11
CA LEU A 105 12.85 -10.12 -4.14
C LEU A 105 14.34 -10.26 -3.76
N LEU A 106 14.64 -11.13 -2.79
CA LEU A 106 16.03 -11.48 -2.42
C LEU A 106 16.75 -12.25 -3.53
N GLU A 107 16.04 -13.16 -4.21
CA GLU A 107 16.59 -13.88 -5.36
C GLU A 107 16.94 -12.92 -6.51
N GLU A 108 16.00 -12.05 -6.90
CA GLU A 108 16.18 -11.10 -8.01
C GLU A 108 17.33 -10.10 -7.76
N THR A 109 17.61 -9.80 -6.49
CA THR A 109 18.71 -8.92 -6.09
C THR A 109 20.04 -9.66 -5.86
N GLY A 110 20.07 -10.99 -6.04
CA GLY A 110 21.26 -11.81 -5.80
C GLY A 110 21.71 -11.86 -4.34
N LYS A 111 20.83 -11.50 -3.40
CA LYS A 111 21.11 -11.49 -1.96
C LYS A 111 20.71 -12.79 -1.26
N LEU A 112 20.00 -13.67 -1.97
CA LEU A 112 19.59 -14.95 -1.44
C LEU A 112 20.74 -15.97 -1.60
N PRO A 113 21.26 -16.55 -0.50
CA PRO A 113 22.27 -17.60 -0.58
C PRO A 113 21.73 -18.83 -1.30
N HIS A 114 22.62 -19.72 -1.73
CA HIS A 114 22.21 -20.97 -2.35
C HIS A 114 21.37 -21.81 -1.36
N PHE A 115 20.18 -22.23 -1.80
CA PHE A 115 19.30 -23.13 -1.06
C PHE A 115 18.52 -24.00 -2.04
N THR A 116 18.09 -25.19 -1.60
CA THR A 116 17.25 -26.09 -2.38
C THR A 116 15.78 -25.75 -2.14
N ARG A 117 15.04 -25.41 -3.18
CA ARG A 117 13.59 -25.16 -3.06
C ARG A 117 12.85 -26.44 -2.71
N MET A 118 11.77 -26.32 -1.94
CA MET A 118 10.89 -27.45 -1.63
C MET A 118 10.42 -28.19 -2.89
N MET A 119 10.03 -27.48 -3.95
CA MET A 119 9.59 -28.09 -5.21
C MET A 119 10.69 -28.91 -5.90
N GLN A 120 11.97 -28.55 -5.70
CA GLN A 120 13.10 -29.26 -6.29
C GLN A 120 13.42 -30.55 -5.54
N LEU A 121 12.93 -30.74 -4.30
CA LEU A 121 13.21 -31.93 -3.51
C LEU A 121 12.67 -33.21 -4.16
N ALA A 122 11.55 -33.13 -4.88
CA ALA A 122 10.97 -34.27 -5.58
C ALA A 122 11.88 -34.81 -6.70
N GLU A 123 12.73 -33.96 -7.27
CA GLU A 123 13.67 -34.32 -8.35
C GLU A 123 15.04 -34.75 -7.81
N LYS A 124 15.28 -34.61 -6.51
CA LYS A 124 16.56 -34.97 -5.90
C LYS A 124 16.63 -36.47 -5.63
N PRO A 125 17.76 -37.13 -5.93
CA PRO A 125 17.92 -38.54 -5.63
C PRO A 125 17.90 -38.79 -4.11
N HIS A 126 17.44 -39.97 -3.72
CA HIS A 126 17.37 -40.37 -2.31
C HIS A 126 18.74 -40.25 -1.62
N LYS A 127 18.75 -39.73 -0.38
CA LYS A 127 19.96 -39.47 0.44
C LYS A 127 20.98 -38.48 -0.17
N SER A 128 20.55 -37.62 -1.09
CA SER A 128 21.39 -36.53 -1.57
C SER A 128 21.44 -35.35 -0.59
N LEU A 129 22.55 -34.62 -0.61
CA LEU A 129 22.73 -33.40 0.17
C LEU A 129 21.82 -32.28 -0.37
N VAL A 130 21.16 -31.56 0.54
CA VAL A 130 20.35 -30.38 0.22
C VAL A 130 20.83 -29.21 1.06
N THR A 131 20.88 -28.03 0.46
CA THR A 131 21.23 -26.79 1.16
C THR A 131 19.94 -26.17 1.69
N VAL A 132 19.89 -25.86 2.98
CA VAL A 132 18.73 -25.26 3.68
C VAL A 132 18.99 -23.81 4.04
#